data_AF-A0A1Y0I6J0-F1
#
_entry.id   AF-A0A1Y0I6J0-F1
#
_cell.length_a   1.000
_cell.length_b   1.000
_cell.length_c   1.000
_cell.angle_alpha   90.00
_cell.angle_beta   90.00
_cell.angle_gamma   90.00
#
_symmetry.space_group_name_H-M   'P 1'
#
loop_
_entity.id
_entity.type
_entity.pdbx_description
1 polymer ?
#
loop_
_entity_poly.entity_id
_entity_poly.type
_entity_poly.pdbx_seq_one_letter_code
_entity_poly.pdbx_strand_id
1 'polypeptide(L)'
;MSIANYNKASLLSVLLITGCGGDSSNPDNSDNSKQASFTAGPFTAEYYQEQDGDRVGVGSDGSYPDIVPELIETKVVSRSSIYYSTRNSAAGSILHTISPNNFYAVWEGELNVSGAPQTINVNFDMDHSDVSFYVDDELVAKWKDNRAFIPLALSVGTHSVRIEFHNHNYFVDFNASFTRYPVLTVETARDEIAPLIGDNTRVAYVSSYDAKSEFNEITVELDDSPDPVFLTLVSYESINWVIDNPHNVEISGIVFNTNNAGSSVSESSGAPVFQISDLSRSYESYDSSVESDIINITERSPYFFPVDSELTAVEIQF
;
A
#
# COMPACT_ATOMS: atom_id res chain seq x y z
N MET A 1 49.46 -5.72 -12.04
CA MET A 1 49.83 -5.23 -13.38
C MET A 1 48.77 -5.79 -14.31
N SER A 2 47.62 -5.17 -14.53
CA SER A 2 47.27 -3.90 -15.21
C SER A 2 45.84 -3.56 -14.76
N ILE A 3 45.55 -2.49 -14.00
CA ILE A 3 45.26 -1.11 -14.40
C ILE A 3 44.47 -1.00 -15.72
N ALA A 4 43.19 -0.66 -15.61
CA ALA A 4 42.45 0.06 -16.64
C ALA A 4 41.80 1.28 -15.97
N ASN A 5 42.29 2.45 -16.36
CA ASN A 5 41.81 3.76 -15.98
C ASN A 5 40.55 4.08 -16.79
N TYR A 6 39.53 4.64 -16.14
CA TYR A 6 38.69 5.65 -16.77
C TYR A 6 38.51 6.81 -15.79
N ASN A 7 38.89 7.99 -16.25
CA ASN A 7 38.89 9.22 -15.48
C ASN A 7 38.15 10.30 -16.28
N LYS A 8 37.26 10.99 -15.56
CA LYS A 8 36.78 12.38 -15.73
C LYS A 8 35.93 12.76 -16.93
N ALA A 9 34.70 13.20 -16.61
CA ALA A 9 34.24 14.60 -16.53
C ALA A 9 32.75 14.68 -16.89
N SER A 10 31.86 15.52 -16.36
CA SER A 10 31.84 16.51 -15.28
C SER A 10 30.45 17.18 -15.32
N LEU A 11 29.89 17.49 -14.15
CA LEU A 11 28.85 18.52 -13.88
C LEU A 11 27.44 18.35 -14.48
N LEU A 12 26.44 18.14 -13.63
CA LEU A 12 25.48 19.21 -13.30
C LEU A 12 24.69 18.92 -12.01
N SER A 13 24.53 19.98 -11.24
CA SER A 13 23.92 20.15 -9.92
C SER A 13 22.61 19.40 -9.68
N VAL A 14 22.55 18.55 -8.67
CA VAL A 14 21.30 18.16 -8.01
C VAL A 14 21.24 18.92 -6.69
N LEU A 15 20.22 19.78 -6.60
CA LEU A 15 19.84 20.50 -5.41
C LEU A 15 19.32 19.48 -4.38
N LEU A 16 20.10 19.22 -3.34
CA LEU A 16 19.62 18.55 -2.13
C LEU A 16 18.62 19.48 -1.45
N ILE A 17 17.33 19.15 -1.52
CA ILE A 17 16.36 19.58 -0.52
C ILE A 17 16.26 18.42 0.48
N THR A 18 17.13 18.46 1.49
CA THR A 18 16.90 17.74 2.74
C THR A 18 15.84 18.50 3.51
N GLY A 19 14.72 17.84 3.82
CA GLY A 19 13.66 18.46 4.59
C GLY A 19 12.60 17.46 5.01
N CYS A 20 12.87 16.70 6.07
CA CYS A 20 11.87 16.42 7.11
C CYS A 20 12.51 15.79 8.37
N GLY A 21 13.39 16.54 9.04
CA GLY A 21 13.59 16.39 10.48
C GLY A 21 12.56 17.27 11.19
N GLY A 22 11.54 16.67 11.79
CA GLY A 22 10.54 17.38 12.58
C GLY A 22 11.16 17.85 13.90
N ASP A 23 11.58 19.11 13.96
CA ASP A 23 11.94 19.78 15.20
C ASP A 23 10.64 20.17 15.95
N SER A 24 10.21 19.31 16.87
CA SER A 24 8.96 19.44 17.63
C SER A 24 9.04 20.41 18.82
N SER A 25 10.03 21.31 18.84
CA SER A 25 10.27 22.19 20.00
C SER A 25 9.89 23.66 19.82
N ASN A 26 9.22 24.05 18.72
CA ASN A 26 8.77 25.44 18.52
C ASN A 26 7.24 25.59 18.66
N PRO A 27 6.70 26.09 19.79
CA PRO A 27 5.27 26.18 20.04
C PRO A 27 4.54 27.33 19.32
N ASP A 28 5.19 28.02 18.37
CA ASP A 28 4.63 29.22 17.71
C ASP A 28 4.44 29.10 16.18
N ASN A 29 4.50 27.90 15.60
CA ASN A 29 4.27 27.71 14.16
C ASN A 29 2.79 27.45 13.83
N SER A 30 1.97 28.50 13.93
CA SER A 30 0.53 28.48 13.62
C SER A 30 0.21 28.41 12.11
N ASP A 31 1.19 28.11 11.24
CA ASP A 31 1.01 28.02 9.79
C ASP A 31 1.10 26.57 9.28
N ASN A 32 0.34 25.66 9.92
CA ASN A 32 0.10 24.30 9.42
C ASN A 32 -0.63 24.28 8.05
N SER A 33 -1.01 25.44 7.50
CA SER A 33 -1.68 25.56 6.20
C SER A 33 -0.77 25.26 4.99
N LYS A 34 0.52 25.03 5.22
CA LYS A 34 1.52 24.78 4.16
C LYS A 34 2.03 23.34 4.06
N GLN A 35 1.69 22.45 4.99
CA GLN A 35 2.12 21.06 4.89
C GLN A 35 1.33 20.37 3.78
N ALA A 36 2.04 19.77 2.82
CA ALA A 36 1.40 19.03 1.75
C ALA A 36 0.62 17.84 2.34
N SER A 37 -0.64 17.70 1.96
CA SER A 37 -1.52 16.60 2.37
C SER A 37 -2.46 16.23 1.23
N PHE A 38 -2.89 14.98 1.19
CA PHE A 38 -3.95 14.58 0.29
C PHE A 38 -4.93 13.63 0.97
N THR A 39 -6.12 13.53 0.42
CA THR A 39 -7.06 12.44 0.71
C THR A 39 -7.43 11.76 -0.59
N ALA A 40 -7.66 10.45 -0.54
CA ALA A 40 -8.15 9.65 -1.65
C ALA A 40 -9.49 9.03 -1.27
N GLY A 41 -10.45 9.12 -2.18
CA GLY A 41 -11.79 8.57 -1.97
C GLY A 41 -12.71 9.45 -1.10
N PRO A 42 -13.90 8.95 -0.74
CA PRO A 42 -14.39 7.61 -1.06
C PRO A 42 -14.56 7.40 -2.57
N PHE A 43 -14.61 6.13 -2.99
CA PHE A 43 -14.79 5.74 -4.38
C PHE A 43 -16.20 5.19 -4.60
N THR A 44 -16.79 5.50 -5.74
CA THR A 44 -17.90 4.73 -6.30
C THR A 44 -17.30 3.55 -7.04
N ALA A 45 -17.57 2.34 -6.56
CA ALA A 45 -17.22 1.10 -7.22
C ALA A 45 -18.42 0.57 -8.00
N GLU A 46 -18.20 0.24 -9.26
CA GLU A 46 -19.15 -0.45 -10.12
C GLU A 46 -18.56 -1.80 -10.52
N TYR A 47 -19.33 -2.87 -10.31
CA TYR A 47 -18.93 -4.23 -10.62
C TYR A 47 -19.79 -4.80 -11.73
N TYR A 48 -19.13 -5.40 -12.70
CA TYR A 48 -19.71 -5.86 -13.93
C TYR A 48 -19.37 -7.33 -14.16
N GLN A 49 -20.27 -8.00 -14.86
CA GLN A 49 -20.00 -9.29 -15.47
C GLN A 49 -19.74 -9.10 -16.97
N GLU A 50 -18.55 -9.48 -17.42
CA GLU A 50 -18.20 -9.60 -18.83
C GLU A 50 -18.52 -11.02 -19.34
N GLN A 51 -18.70 -11.18 -20.64
CA GLN A 51 -18.88 -12.51 -21.26
C GLN A 51 -17.74 -12.76 -22.24
N ASP A 52 -16.50 -12.58 -21.78
CA ASP A 52 -15.31 -12.55 -22.62
C ASP A 52 -14.49 -13.85 -22.59
N GLY A 53 -14.84 -14.81 -21.72
CA GLY A 53 -14.53 -16.23 -21.86
C GLY A 53 -14.11 -16.94 -20.58
N ASP A 54 -14.14 -18.28 -20.58
CA ASP A 54 -13.91 -19.10 -19.37
C ASP A 54 -12.46 -19.56 -19.16
N ARG A 55 -11.50 -18.98 -19.87
CA ARG A 55 -10.11 -19.45 -19.89
C ARG A 55 -9.20 -18.48 -19.16
N VAL A 56 -8.48 -18.98 -18.15
CA VAL A 56 -7.48 -18.20 -17.41
C VAL A 56 -6.43 -17.60 -18.36
N GLY A 57 -6.11 -16.32 -18.15
CA GLY A 57 -5.19 -15.52 -18.96
C GLY A 57 -5.75 -15.09 -20.32
N VAL A 58 -7.02 -15.37 -20.60
CA VAL A 58 -7.69 -15.00 -21.85
C VAL A 58 -8.95 -14.20 -21.51
N GLY A 59 -8.97 -12.95 -21.95
CA GLY A 59 -10.15 -12.09 -21.90
C GLY A 59 -9.88 -10.78 -22.62
N SER A 60 -10.82 -9.87 -22.50
CA SER A 60 -10.80 -8.56 -23.12
C SER A 60 -10.34 -7.49 -22.15
N ASP A 61 -9.72 -6.45 -22.69
CA ASP A 61 -9.44 -5.21 -21.97
C ASP A 61 -10.59 -4.19 -22.14
N GLY A 62 -11.83 -4.69 -22.32
CA GLY A 62 -13.00 -3.90 -22.69
C GLY A 62 -13.02 -3.38 -24.13
N SER A 63 -12.04 -3.71 -24.98
CA SER A 63 -11.95 -3.15 -26.34
C SER A 63 -12.80 -3.89 -27.39
N TYR A 64 -13.31 -5.08 -27.09
CA TYR A 64 -14.14 -5.82 -28.04
C TYR A 64 -15.58 -5.28 -28.06
N PRO A 65 -16.05 -4.73 -29.19
CA PRO A 65 -17.35 -4.06 -29.25
C PRO A 65 -18.55 -5.00 -29.09
N ASP A 66 -18.35 -6.31 -29.24
CA ASP A 66 -19.39 -7.32 -29.11
C ASP A 66 -19.58 -7.80 -27.66
N ILE A 67 -18.65 -7.45 -26.76
CA ILE A 67 -18.77 -7.73 -25.33
C ILE A 67 -19.37 -6.49 -24.68
N VAL A 68 -20.58 -6.66 -24.14
CA VAL A 68 -21.29 -5.60 -23.41
C VAL A 68 -21.33 -6.00 -21.93
N PRO A 69 -20.56 -5.34 -21.05
CA PRO A 69 -20.59 -5.65 -19.63
C PRO A 69 -21.97 -5.42 -19.02
N GLU A 70 -22.42 -6.35 -18.18
CA GLU A 70 -23.66 -6.23 -17.41
C GLU A 70 -23.32 -5.68 -16.02
N LEU A 71 -23.86 -4.50 -15.67
CA LEU A 71 -23.70 -3.92 -14.33
C LEU A 71 -24.46 -4.77 -13.30
N ILE A 72 -23.76 -5.22 -12.27
CA ILE A 72 -24.30 -6.07 -11.21
C ILE A 72 -24.53 -5.29 -9.91
N GLU A 73 -23.56 -4.46 -9.52
CA GLU A 73 -23.63 -3.67 -8.29
C GLU A 73 -22.89 -2.35 -8.43
N THR A 74 -23.46 -1.31 -7.80
CA THR A 74 -22.79 -0.03 -7.54
C THR A 74 -22.77 0.21 -6.04
N LYS A 75 -21.62 0.53 -5.46
CA LYS A 75 -21.52 0.88 -4.03
C LYS A 75 -20.42 1.88 -3.76
N VAL A 76 -20.53 2.60 -2.64
CA VAL A 76 -19.47 3.47 -2.16
C VAL A 76 -18.51 2.66 -1.28
N VAL A 77 -17.22 2.73 -1.60
CA VAL A 77 -16.14 2.03 -0.88
C VAL A 77 -15.08 3.02 -0.41
N SER A 78 -14.37 2.66 0.65
CA SER A 78 -13.24 3.46 1.16
C SER A 78 -11.99 3.32 0.30
N ARG A 79 -11.87 2.22 -0.46
CA ARG A 79 -10.63 1.82 -1.16
C ARG A 79 -10.92 1.18 -2.51
N SER A 80 -9.98 1.36 -3.44
CA SER A 80 -9.99 0.71 -4.76
C SER A 80 -9.30 -0.66 -4.66
N SER A 81 -9.91 -1.59 -3.93
CA SER A 81 -9.41 -2.95 -3.75
C SER A 81 -10.57 -3.92 -3.75
N ILE A 82 -10.31 -5.15 -4.20
CA ILE A 82 -11.26 -6.25 -4.14
C ILE A 82 -10.53 -7.59 -4.11
N TYR A 83 -10.94 -8.46 -3.18
CA TYR A 83 -10.57 -9.87 -3.17
C TYR A 83 -11.79 -10.75 -3.04
N TYR A 84 -11.89 -11.72 -3.95
CA TYR A 84 -12.75 -12.87 -3.75
C TYR A 84 -12.33 -14.04 -4.65
N SER A 85 -12.61 -15.26 -4.20
CA SER A 85 -12.54 -16.45 -5.04
C SER A 85 -13.85 -17.22 -4.96
N THR A 86 -14.14 -18.07 -5.94
CA THR A 86 -15.33 -18.95 -5.89
C THR A 86 -15.35 -19.90 -4.68
N ARG A 87 -14.22 -20.06 -3.97
CA ARG A 87 -14.07 -20.97 -2.81
C ARG A 87 -14.11 -20.26 -1.46
N ASN A 88 -13.66 -19.01 -1.36
CA ASN A 88 -13.41 -18.33 -0.07
C ASN A 88 -14.37 -17.18 0.22
N SER A 89 -15.44 -17.05 -0.54
CA SER A 89 -16.31 -15.89 -0.49
C SER A 89 -17.45 -16.10 0.51
N ALA A 90 -17.74 -15.08 1.30
CA ALA A 90 -18.72 -15.13 2.38
C ALA A 90 -20.13 -15.32 1.81
N ALA A 91 -20.78 -16.44 2.15
CA ALA A 91 -22.12 -16.80 1.69
C ALA A 91 -23.09 -15.60 1.78
N GLY A 92 -23.42 -15.00 0.63
CA GLY A 92 -24.33 -13.85 0.54
C GLY A 92 -23.80 -12.61 -0.18
N SER A 93 -22.52 -12.53 -0.55
CA SER A 93 -22.02 -11.42 -1.38
C SER A 93 -22.58 -11.48 -2.81
N ILE A 94 -23.05 -10.35 -3.36
CA ILE A 94 -23.52 -10.29 -4.76
C ILE A 94 -22.38 -10.57 -5.75
N LEU A 95 -21.12 -10.32 -5.35
CA LEU A 95 -19.92 -10.59 -6.13
C LEU A 95 -19.77 -12.07 -6.50
N HIS A 96 -20.37 -12.99 -5.73
CA HIS A 96 -20.41 -14.42 -6.07
C HIS A 96 -21.19 -14.75 -7.33
N THR A 97 -22.08 -13.86 -7.76
CA THR A 97 -22.84 -14.04 -9.00
C THR A 97 -21.97 -13.80 -10.23
N ILE A 98 -20.83 -13.12 -10.06
CA ILE A 98 -19.85 -12.83 -11.11
C ILE A 98 -18.75 -13.88 -11.08
N SER A 99 -18.60 -14.62 -12.17
CA SER A 99 -17.45 -15.53 -12.32
C SER A 99 -16.15 -14.71 -12.33
N PRO A 100 -15.11 -15.05 -11.53
CA PRO A 100 -13.89 -14.24 -11.43
C PRO A 100 -13.24 -13.92 -12.78
N ASN A 101 -13.21 -14.87 -13.71
CA ASN A 101 -12.62 -14.72 -15.04
C ASN A 101 -13.41 -13.78 -15.98
N ASN A 102 -14.56 -13.30 -15.53
CA ASN A 102 -15.48 -12.42 -16.25
C ASN A 102 -15.71 -11.15 -15.41
N PHE A 103 -14.86 -10.89 -14.41
CA PHE A 103 -15.04 -9.77 -13.51
C PHE A 103 -14.41 -8.50 -14.08
N TYR A 104 -15.23 -7.47 -14.20
CA TYR A 104 -14.80 -6.11 -14.54
C TYR A 104 -15.24 -5.16 -13.43
N ALA A 105 -14.34 -4.26 -13.05
CA ALA A 105 -14.62 -3.24 -12.05
C ALA A 105 -14.19 -1.87 -12.53
N VAL A 106 -14.96 -0.86 -12.13
CA VAL A 106 -14.61 0.54 -12.25
C VAL A 106 -14.65 1.17 -10.88
N TRP A 107 -13.58 1.85 -10.49
CA TRP A 107 -13.57 2.73 -9.32
C TRP A 107 -13.41 4.16 -9.77
N GLU A 108 -14.37 5.01 -9.42
CA GLU A 108 -14.35 6.46 -9.66
C GLU A 108 -14.35 7.21 -8.33
N GLY A 109 -13.46 8.19 -8.18
CA GLY A 109 -13.37 8.99 -6.96
C GLY A 109 -12.54 10.24 -7.17
N GLU A 110 -12.15 10.87 -6.06
CA GLU A 110 -11.38 12.11 -6.08
C GLU A 110 -10.09 11.98 -5.26
N LEU A 111 -9.03 12.63 -5.75
CA LEU A 111 -7.86 13.00 -4.97
C LEU A 111 -7.95 14.48 -4.63
N ASN A 112 -7.98 14.81 -3.35
CA ASN A 112 -7.97 16.19 -2.89
C ASN A 112 -6.57 16.52 -2.38
N VAL A 113 -5.87 17.40 -3.08
CA VAL A 113 -4.49 17.83 -2.78
C VAL A 113 -4.54 19.23 -2.16
N SER A 114 -3.97 19.37 -0.96
CA SER A 114 -3.88 20.65 -0.24
C SER A 114 -2.46 20.94 0.25
N GLY A 115 -2.17 22.21 0.52
CA GLY A 115 -0.84 22.67 0.93
C GLY A 115 0.07 22.94 -0.27
N ALA A 116 1.26 22.35 -0.29
CA ALA A 116 2.18 22.46 -1.42
C ALA A 116 1.94 21.35 -2.47
N PRO A 117 2.28 21.56 -3.75
CA PRO A 117 2.30 20.49 -4.75
C PRO A 117 3.13 19.30 -4.27
N GLN A 118 2.65 18.09 -4.52
CA GLN A 118 3.30 16.87 -4.05
C GLN A 118 3.17 15.73 -5.06
N THR A 119 4.10 14.78 -4.97
CA THR A 119 4.03 13.52 -5.69
C THR A 119 3.26 12.51 -4.84
N ILE A 120 2.18 11.98 -5.38
CA ILE A 120 1.43 10.85 -4.80
C ILE A 120 1.91 9.58 -5.50
N ASN A 121 2.27 8.57 -4.72
CA ASN A 121 2.63 7.25 -5.24
C ASN A 121 1.34 6.45 -5.43
N VAL A 122 1.03 6.10 -6.68
CA VAL A 122 -0.07 5.19 -6.98
C VAL A 122 0.50 3.81 -7.26
N ASN A 123 0.08 2.84 -6.48
CA ASN A 123 0.58 1.47 -6.51
C ASN A 123 -0.54 0.53 -6.90
N PHE A 124 -0.27 -0.42 -7.79
CA PHE A 124 -1.23 -1.42 -8.23
C PHE A 124 -0.66 -2.83 -8.02
N ASP A 125 -1.37 -3.63 -7.23
CA ASP A 125 -1.21 -5.07 -7.18
C ASP A 125 -2.32 -5.74 -7.98
N MET A 126 -1.91 -6.63 -8.87
CA MET A 126 -2.81 -7.36 -9.74
C MET A 126 -2.06 -8.55 -10.33
N ASP A 127 -2.81 -9.59 -10.67
CA ASP A 127 -2.29 -10.75 -11.39
C ASP A 127 -3.29 -11.19 -12.48
N HIS A 128 -2.78 -11.63 -13.63
CA HIS A 128 -3.58 -12.09 -14.79
C HIS A 128 -4.79 -11.18 -15.10
N SER A 129 -4.55 -9.91 -15.41
CA SER A 129 -5.57 -8.88 -15.55
C SER A 129 -5.10 -7.70 -16.40
N ASP A 130 -6.02 -6.83 -16.82
CA ASP A 130 -5.76 -5.58 -17.52
C ASP A 130 -6.21 -4.39 -16.66
N VAL A 131 -5.43 -3.31 -16.61
CA VAL A 131 -5.80 -2.06 -15.91
C VAL A 131 -5.64 -0.86 -16.82
N SER A 132 -6.63 0.03 -16.78
CA SER A 132 -6.53 1.39 -17.31
C SER A 132 -6.73 2.39 -16.18
N PHE A 133 -5.81 3.35 -16.07
CA PHE A 133 -5.80 4.35 -15.01
C PHE A 133 -5.89 5.75 -15.60
N TYR A 134 -6.86 6.52 -15.11
CA TYR A 134 -7.17 7.86 -15.57
C TYR A 134 -7.13 8.87 -14.42
N VAL A 135 -6.67 10.08 -14.74
CA VAL A 135 -6.73 11.26 -13.87
C VAL A 135 -7.28 12.41 -14.69
N ASP A 136 -8.28 13.12 -14.18
CA ASP A 136 -8.94 14.24 -14.89
C ASP A 136 -9.42 13.84 -16.31
N ASP A 137 -10.01 12.65 -16.42
CA ASP A 137 -10.47 12.01 -17.66
C ASP A 137 -9.37 11.71 -18.70
N GLU A 138 -8.10 11.92 -18.37
CA GLU A 138 -6.96 11.59 -19.22
C GLU A 138 -6.37 10.22 -18.85
N LEU A 139 -6.13 9.38 -19.86
CA LEU A 139 -5.44 8.09 -19.66
C LEU A 139 -3.99 8.34 -19.26
N VAL A 140 -3.66 8.04 -18.00
CA VAL A 140 -2.30 8.15 -17.47
C VAL A 140 -1.49 6.92 -17.84
N ALA A 141 -2.06 5.73 -17.66
CA ALA A 141 -1.39 4.47 -17.94
C ALA A 141 -2.39 3.35 -18.23
N LYS A 142 -1.96 2.41 -19.08
CA LYS A 142 -2.66 1.16 -19.37
C LYS A 142 -1.65 0.02 -19.46
N TRP A 143 -1.90 -1.08 -18.79
CA TRP A 143 -1.00 -2.24 -18.78
C TRP A 143 -1.75 -3.54 -18.49
N LYS A 144 -1.02 -4.66 -18.65
CA LYS A 144 -1.54 -6.02 -18.55
C LYS A 144 -0.58 -6.91 -17.76
N ASP A 145 -1.12 -7.87 -17.01
CA ASP A 145 -0.43 -8.98 -16.34
C ASP A 145 0.82 -8.54 -15.58
N ASN A 146 0.75 -7.35 -14.96
CA ASN A 146 1.88 -6.76 -14.29
C ASN A 146 1.43 -5.77 -13.22
N ARG A 147 2.26 -5.61 -12.20
CA ARG A 147 2.11 -4.59 -11.18
C ARG A 147 2.63 -3.26 -11.70
N ALA A 148 2.14 -2.16 -11.13
CA ALA A 148 2.57 -0.83 -11.53
C ALA A 148 2.81 0.08 -10.33
N PHE A 149 3.83 0.94 -10.48
CA PHE A 149 4.13 2.06 -9.60
C PHE A 149 4.12 3.34 -10.46
N ILE A 150 3.23 4.28 -10.14
CA ILE A 150 3.04 5.51 -10.90
C ILE A 150 3.18 6.71 -9.96
N PRO A 151 4.30 7.46 -10.04
CA PRO A 151 4.42 8.72 -9.31
C PRO A 151 3.60 9.81 -10.02
N LEU A 152 2.56 10.31 -9.34
CA LEU A 152 1.70 11.38 -9.83
C LEU A 152 2.08 12.72 -9.21
N ALA A 153 2.63 13.62 -10.02
CA ALA A 153 2.79 15.01 -9.63
C ALA A 153 1.47 15.77 -9.84
N LEU A 154 0.75 16.06 -8.76
CA LEU A 154 -0.53 16.77 -8.82
C LEU A 154 -0.40 18.19 -8.28
N SER A 155 -1.14 19.11 -8.90
CA SER A 155 -1.33 20.46 -8.38
C SER A 155 -2.23 20.44 -7.15
N VAL A 156 -2.25 21.55 -6.41
CA VAL A 156 -3.26 21.77 -5.36
C VAL A 156 -4.65 21.87 -6.01
N GLY A 157 -5.61 21.12 -5.49
CA GLY A 157 -6.96 21.05 -6.03
C GLY A 157 -7.59 19.67 -5.89
N THR A 158 -8.76 19.52 -6.49
CA THR A 158 -9.48 18.25 -6.62
C THR A 158 -9.21 17.67 -8.00
N HIS A 159 -8.79 16.42 -8.05
CA HIS A 159 -8.51 15.68 -9.28
C HIS A 159 -9.41 14.45 -9.34
N SER A 160 -10.11 14.25 -10.46
CA SER A 160 -10.90 13.03 -10.64
C SER A 160 -9.96 11.86 -10.92
N VAL A 161 -10.31 10.68 -10.40
CA VAL A 161 -9.57 9.45 -10.64
C VAL A 161 -10.53 8.37 -11.06
N ARG A 162 -10.12 7.61 -12.07
CA ARG A 162 -10.83 6.41 -12.52
C ARG A 162 -9.87 5.26 -12.74
N ILE A 163 -10.22 4.09 -12.23
CA ILE A 163 -9.51 2.83 -12.44
C ILE A 163 -10.48 1.86 -13.09
N GLU A 164 -10.12 1.32 -14.24
CA GLU A 164 -10.82 0.21 -14.91
C GLU A 164 -9.95 -1.04 -14.76
N PHE A 165 -10.53 -2.14 -14.29
CA PHE A 165 -9.84 -3.40 -14.03
C PHE A 165 -10.62 -4.58 -14.62
N HIS A 166 -9.98 -5.33 -15.51
CA HIS A 166 -10.54 -6.54 -16.12
C HIS A 166 -9.75 -7.75 -15.64
N ASN A 167 -10.43 -8.72 -15.01
CA ASN A 167 -9.79 -9.89 -14.45
C ASN A 167 -9.85 -11.10 -15.39
N HIS A 168 -8.70 -11.71 -15.64
CA HIS A 168 -8.57 -12.92 -16.46
C HIS A 168 -8.20 -14.15 -15.64
N ASN A 169 -8.36 -14.08 -14.32
CA ASN A 169 -7.93 -15.12 -13.39
C ASN A 169 -9.12 -15.90 -12.80
N TYR A 170 -8.85 -17.03 -12.15
CA TYR A 170 -9.87 -17.86 -11.49
C TYR A 170 -10.24 -17.36 -10.08
N PHE A 171 -9.58 -16.31 -9.61
CA PHE A 171 -9.91 -15.50 -8.44
C PHE A 171 -9.73 -14.03 -8.80
N VAL A 172 -10.30 -13.13 -8.01
CA VAL A 172 -10.06 -11.70 -8.10
C VAL A 172 -9.19 -11.31 -6.93
N ASP A 173 -8.06 -10.69 -7.22
CA ASP A 173 -7.18 -10.05 -6.24
C ASP A 173 -6.62 -8.78 -6.87
N PHE A 174 -7.15 -7.65 -6.44
CA PHE A 174 -6.79 -6.35 -6.94
C PHE A 174 -6.65 -5.37 -5.80
N ASN A 175 -5.60 -4.56 -5.84
CA ASN A 175 -5.40 -3.50 -4.89
C ASN A 175 -4.73 -2.30 -5.53
N ALA A 176 -5.39 -1.14 -5.46
CA ALA A 176 -4.80 0.14 -5.79
C ALA A 176 -4.71 1.02 -4.54
N SER A 177 -3.50 1.51 -4.25
CA SER A 177 -3.26 2.42 -3.13
C SER A 177 -2.60 3.72 -3.55
N PHE A 178 -3.01 4.79 -2.86
CA PHE A 178 -2.49 6.14 -3.03
C PHE A 178 -1.73 6.48 -1.76
N THR A 179 -0.43 6.65 -1.85
CA THR A 179 0.44 6.84 -0.69
C THR A 179 1.41 7.99 -0.89
N ARG A 180 2.04 8.43 0.21
CA ARG A 180 3.13 9.43 0.21
C ARG A 180 4.31 9.00 1.08
N TYR A 181 4.36 7.73 1.42
CA TYR A 181 5.38 7.23 2.33
C TYR A 181 6.76 7.39 1.66
N PRO A 182 7.77 7.87 2.38
CA PRO A 182 9.14 7.75 1.93
C PRO A 182 9.45 6.27 1.69
N VAL A 183 10.05 5.98 0.55
CA VAL A 183 10.59 4.65 0.24
C VAL A 183 12.08 4.69 0.58
N LEU A 184 12.47 3.91 1.58
CA LEU A 184 13.82 3.83 2.10
C LEU A 184 14.43 2.46 1.76
N THR A 185 15.75 2.41 1.67
CA THR A 185 16.48 1.15 1.76
C THR A 185 16.82 0.84 3.22
N VAL A 186 17.12 -0.42 3.57
CA VAL A 186 17.62 -0.82 4.89
C VAL A 186 18.79 0.07 5.33
N GLU A 187 19.69 0.42 4.39
CA GLU A 187 20.83 1.30 4.63
C GLU A 187 20.40 2.70 5.10
N THR A 188 19.44 3.32 4.41
CA THR A 188 18.96 4.67 4.74
C THR A 188 17.93 4.69 5.86
N ALA A 189 17.24 3.58 6.09
CA ALA A 189 16.14 3.47 7.03
C ALA A 189 16.59 3.69 8.47
N ARG A 190 17.79 3.23 8.82
CA ARG A 190 18.34 3.42 10.17
C ARG A 190 18.42 4.89 10.56
N ASP A 191 18.89 5.75 9.66
CA ASP A 191 19.10 7.17 9.98
C ASP A 191 17.78 7.91 10.24
N GLU A 192 16.70 7.49 9.57
CA GLU A 192 15.36 8.08 9.72
C GLU A 192 14.57 7.44 10.87
N ILE A 193 14.75 6.14 11.12
CA ILE A 193 13.94 5.36 12.08
C ILE A 193 14.56 5.31 13.47
N ALA A 194 15.87 5.13 13.60
CA ALA A 194 16.51 4.99 14.92
C ALA A 194 16.20 6.16 15.89
N PRO A 195 16.10 7.44 15.43
CA PRO A 195 15.70 8.55 16.30
C PRO A 195 14.28 8.44 16.88
N LEU A 196 13.42 7.62 16.29
CA LEU A 196 12.04 7.37 16.74
C LEU A 196 11.97 6.26 17.80
N ILE A 197 13.09 5.59 18.11
CA ILE A 197 13.15 4.46 19.03
C ILE A 197 13.82 4.91 20.34
N GLY A 198 13.00 5.13 21.36
CA GLY A 198 13.45 5.43 22.71
C GLY A 198 13.88 4.17 23.49
N ASP A 199 14.42 4.39 24.69
CA ASP A 199 14.94 3.28 25.51
C ASP A 199 13.90 2.25 25.94
N ASN A 200 12.65 2.70 26.06
CA ASN A 200 11.49 1.88 26.42
C ASN A 200 10.58 1.57 25.22
N THR A 201 10.91 1.99 24.00
CA THR A 201 10.09 1.69 22.82
C THR A 201 10.06 0.19 22.54
N ARG A 202 8.85 -0.36 22.45
CA ARG A 202 8.61 -1.76 22.09
C ARG A 202 8.51 -1.88 20.57
N VAL A 203 9.33 -2.74 19.98
CA VAL A 203 9.26 -3.02 18.54
C VAL A 203 8.39 -4.25 18.34
N ALA A 204 7.24 -4.11 17.69
CA ALA A 204 6.37 -5.23 17.34
C ALA A 204 6.55 -5.59 15.86
N TYR A 205 6.68 -6.88 15.58
CA TYR A 205 6.79 -7.43 14.24
C TYR A 205 5.55 -8.26 13.90
N VAL A 206 4.84 -7.82 12.87
CA VAL A 206 3.69 -8.52 12.28
C VAL A 206 4.05 -8.88 10.86
N SER A 207 3.80 -10.13 10.48
CA SER A 207 3.88 -10.56 9.09
C SER A 207 2.55 -11.14 8.56
N SER A 208 2.39 -11.22 7.25
CA SER A 208 1.36 -12.07 6.65
C SER A 208 1.78 -12.48 5.25
N TYR A 209 1.23 -13.57 4.73
CA TYR A 209 1.38 -13.87 3.31
C TYR A 209 0.41 -13.04 2.48
N ASP A 210 -0.90 -13.15 2.75
CA ASP A 210 -1.95 -12.38 2.10
C ASP A 210 -2.98 -11.83 3.11
N ALA A 211 -3.97 -11.11 2.59
CA ALA A 211 -5.16 -10.70 3.33
C ALA A 211 -6.40 -11.18 2.56
N LYS A 212 -7.31 -11.89 3.23
CA LYS A 212 -8.49 -12.50 2.58
C LYS A 212 -9.80 -11.80 2.87
N SER A 213 -9.74 -10.58 3.38
CA SER A 213 -10.89 -9.70 3.45
C SER A 213 -11.19 -9.09 2.09
N GLU A 214 -12.41 -8.62 1.88
CA GLU A 214 -12.84 -8.05 0.60
C GLU A 214 -11.94 -6.90 0.11
N PHE A 215 -11.30 -6.15 1.01
CA PHE A 215 -10.47 -4.99 0.68
C PHE A 215 -8.97 -5.22 0.92
N ASN A 216 -8.51 -6.47 0.97
CA ASN A 216 -7.13 -6.84 1.29
C ASN A 216 -6.63 -6.23 2.61
N GLU A 217 -7.51 -6.12 3.60
CA GLU A 217 -7.24 -5.52 4.90
C GLU A 217 -6.85 -6.55 5.96
N ILE A 218 -5.86 -6.18 6.77
CA ILE A 218 -5.58 -6.77 8.08
C ILE A 218 -5.67 -5.66 9.12
N THR A 219 -6.49 -5.86 10.14
CA THR A 219 -6.54 -4.99 11.32
C THR A 219 -5.45 -5.38 12.31
N VAL A 220 -4.59 -4.43 12.70
CA VAL A 220 -3.62 -4.58 13.78
C VAL A 220 -4.19 -3.87 15.00
N GLU A 221 -4.68 -4.64 15.97
CA GLU A 221 -5.27 -4.15 17.20
C GLU A 221 -4.19 -4.02 18.27
N LEU A 222 -4.02 -2.80 18.81
CA LEU A 222 -3.06 -2.54 19.88
C LEU A 222 -3.76 -2.62 21.25
N ASP A 223 -3.30 -3.54 22.09
CA ASP A 223 -3.67 -3.57 23.51
C ASP A 223 -3.02 -2.39 24.26
N ASP A 224 -3.50 -2.12 25.47
CA ASP A 224 -2.96 -1.07 26.33
C ASP A 224 -1.46 -1.30 26.61
N SER A 225 -0.67 -0.25 26.46
CA SER A 225 0.77 -0.28 26.71
C SER A 225 1.21 1.02 27.37
N PRO A 226 1.95 0.97 28.50
CA PRO A 226 2.53 2.16 29.11
C PRO A 226 3.76 2.67 28.33
N ASP A 227 4.28 1.88 27.40
CA ASP A 227 5.47 2.16 26.60
C ASP A 227 5.09 2.48 25.14
N PRO A 228 5.83 3.39 24.46
CA PRO A 228 5.64 3.62 23.04
C PRO A 228 5.90 2.35 22.21
N VAL A 229 5.20 2.25 21.08
CA VAL A 229 5.26 1.11 20.18
C VAL A 229 5.77 1.55 18.81
N PHE A 230 6.67 0.76 18.25
CA PHE A 230 7.11 0.87 16.87
C PHE A 230 6.67 -0.38 16.11
N LEU A 231 5.93 -0.20 15.01
CA LEU A 231 5.34 -1.30 14.25
C LEU A 231 6.18 -1.64 13.03
N THR A 232 6.51 -2.92 12.86
CA THR A 232 7.11 -3.47 11.65
C THR A 232 6.12 -4.42 10.99
N LEU A 233 5.63 -4.05 9.81
CA LEU A 233 4.58 -4.76 9.08
C LEU A 233 5.15 -5.36 7.79
N VAL A 234 5.18 -6.68 7.66
CA VAL A 234 5.78 -7.35 6.50
C VAL A 234 4.75 -8.22 5.80
N SER A 235 4.69 -8.14 4.48
CA SER A 235 3.72 -8.91 3.68
C SER A 235 4.33 -9.50 2.42
N TYR A 236 3.76 -10.59 1.93
CA TYR A 236 4.07 -11.07 0.59
C TYR A 236 3.19 -10.34 -0.43
N GLU A 237 1.89 -10.57 -0.40
CA GLU A 237 0.91 -9.84 -1.22
C GLU A 237 0.72 -8.40 -0.70
N SER A 238 0.04 -7.56 -1.49
CA SER A 238 -0.32 -6.24 -1.01
C SER A 238 -1.39 -6.28 0.08
N ILE A 239 -1.16 -5.56 1.17
CA ILE A 239 -2.05 -5.50 2.33
C ILE A 239 -2.33 -4.05 2.69
N ASN A 240 -3.60 -3.80 2.91
CA ASN A 240 -4.15 -2.56 3.41
C ASN A 240 -4.24 -2.63 4.94
N TRP A 241 -3.11 -2.40 5.61
CA TRP A 241 -3.02 -2.43 7.06
C TRP A 241 -3.92 -1.37 7.70
N VAL A 242 -4.71 -1.76 8.67
CA VAL A 242 -5.58 -0.88 9.47
C VAL A 242 -5.09 -0.93 10.91
N ILE A 243 -4.55 0.17 11.41
CA ILE A 243 -4.08 0.24 12.80
C ILE A 243 -5.24 0.68 13.69
N ASP A 244 -5.73 -0.24 14.51
CA ASP A 244 -6.73 0.07 15.53
C ASP A 244 -6.04 0.29 16.88
N ASN A 245 -6.11 1.52 17.37
CA ASN A 245 -5.44 1.96 18.60
C ASN A 245 -6.46 2.54 19.60
N PRO A 246 -7.36 1.71 20.14
CA PRO A 246 -8.45 2.17 21.00
C PRO A 246 -7.96 2.75 22.34
N HIS A 247 -6.75 2.38 22.76
CA HIS A 247 -6.14 2.79 24.02
C HIS A 247 -5.25 4.05 23.89
N ASN A 248 -5.10 4.61 22.68
CA ASN A 248 -4.22 5.75 22.40
C ASN A 248 -2.77 5.49 22.82
N VAL A 249 -2.28 4.28 22.59
CA VAL A 249 -0.86 3.93 22.75
C VAL A 249 -0.03 4.85 21.86
N GLU A 250 1.09 5.35 22.36
CA GLU A 250 2.00 6.17 21.56
C GLU A 250 2.65 5.30 20.48
N ILE A 251 2.32 5.55 19.21
CA ILE A 251 3.00 4.91 18.08
C ILE A 251 4.15 5.82 17.65
N SER A 252 5.39 5.41 17.90
CA SER A 252 6.55 6.24 17.57
C SER A 252 6.89 6.22 16.08
N GLY A 253 6.48 5.18 15.37
CA GLY A 253 6.58 5.06 13.93
C GLY A 253 6.08 3.71 13.41
N ILE A 254 5.86 3.65 12.11
CA ILE A 254 5.48 2.44 11.39
C ILE A 254 6.41 2.26 10.23
N VAL A 255 6.95 1.06 10.09
CA VAL A 255 7.66 0.64 8.90
C VAL A 255 6.94 -0.55 8.27
N PHE A 256 6.83 -0.55 6.96
CA PHE A 256 6.29 -1.70 6.24
C PHE A 256 7.12 -2.12 5.05
N ASN A 257 7.05 -3.41 4.73
CA ASN A 257 7.61 -4.00 3.52
C ASN A 257 6.56 -4.95 2.90
N THR A 258 6.52 -4.99 1.57
CA THR A 258 5.69 -5.92 0.83
C THR A 258 6.44 -6.45 -0.38
N ASN A 259 6.17 -7.69 -0.83
CA ASN A 259 6.75 -8.22 -2.08
C ASN A 259 6.14 -7.56 -3.28
N ASN A 260 4.84 -7.30 -3.17
CA ASN A 260 4.04 -6.82 -4.26
C ASN A 260 3.70 -5.35 -4.00
N ALA A 261 3.77 -4.51 -5.03
CA ALA A 261 3.36 -3.12 -4.89
C ALA A 261 1.88 -3.07 -4.46
N GLY A 262 1.46 -2.06 -3.70
CA GLY A 262 0.04 -1.87 -3.38
C GLY A 262 -0.25 -1.73 -1.89
N SER A 263 0.61 -2.21 -1.00
CA SER A 263 0.33 -2.10 0.45
C SER A 263 0.15 -0.65 0.90
N SER A 264 -0.76 -0.45 1.85
CA SER A 264 -1.01 0.84 2.48
C SER A 264 -1.21 0.69 3.99
N VAL A 265 -1.07 1.79 4.72
CA VAL A 265 -1.28 1.85 6.16
C VAL A 265 -2.29 2.96 6.48
N SER A 266 -3.41 2.58 7.08
CA SER A 266 -4.38 3.50 7.66
C SER A 266 -4.15 3.59 9.16
N GLU A 267 -3.78 4.77 9.63
CA GLU A 267 -3.47 5.03 11.04
C GLU A 267 -3.90 6.46 11.39
N SER A 268 -4.46 6.65 12.58
CA SER A 268 -5.06 7.92 13.02
C SER A 268 -4.21 8.73 14.00
N SER A 269 -3.15 8.15 14.60
CA SER A 269 -2.28 8.87 15.55
C SER A 269 -1.33 9.86 14.88
N GLY A 270 -1.13 9.76 13.56
CA GLY A 270 -0.23 10.63 12.81
C GLY A 270 1.24 10.26 12.96
N ALA A 271 1.53 9.01 13.35
CA ALA A 271 2.88 8.50 13.40
C ALA A 271 3.51 8.51 11.99
N PRO A 272 4.84 8.69 11.88
CA PRO A 272 5.50 8.62 10.60
C PRO A 272 5.46 7.18 10.06
N VAL A 273 5.13 7.05 8.77
CA VAL A 273 5.04 5.76 8.07
C VAL A 273 6.08 5.71 6.95
N PHE A 274 6.88 4.64 6.94
CA PHE A 274 7.95 4.41 5.98
C PHE A 274 7.77 3.08 5.25
N GLN A 275 8.09 3.06 3.96
CA GLN A 275 8.19 1.82 3.19
C GLN A 275 9.67 1.42 3.06
N ILE A 276 10.01 0.17 3.31
CA ILE A 276 11.35 -0.37 3.04
C ILE A 276 11.31 -1.16 1.74
N SER A 277 12.20 -0.88 0.80
CA SER A 277 12.20 -1.55 -0.51
C SER A 277 12.96 -2.88 -0.55
N ASP A 278 13.95 -3.06 0.34
CA ASP A 278 14.95 -4.12 0.26
C ASP A 278 15.16 -4.87 1.58
N LEU A 279 14.12 -4.93 2.42
CA LEU A 279 14.12 -5.77 3.62
C LEU A 279 14.33 -7.24 3.21
N SER A 280 15.26 -7.93 3.87
CA SER A 280 15.52 -9.36 3.65
C SER A 280 14.26 -10.20 3.90
N ARG A 281 14.20 -11.43 3.35
CA ARG A 281 12.99 -12.27 3.37
C ARG A 281 13.30 -13.76 3.50
N SER A 282 12.41 -14.50 4.17
CA SER A 282 12.15 -15.91 3.85
C SER A 282 10.67 -16.26 3.88
N TYR A 283 10.31 -17.26 3.08
CA TYR A 283 8.99 -17.87 2.96
C TYR A 283 8.68 -18.86 4.10
N GLU A 284 9.72 -19.32 4.83
CA GLU A 284 9.64 -20.44 5.75
C GLU A 284 10.01 -20.01 7.17
N SER A 285 9.01 -19.61 7.96
CA SER A 285 9.16 -19.30 9.39
C SER A 285 10.18 -18.19 9.71
N TYR A 286 10.30 -17.84 10.99
CA TYR A 286 11.25 -16.87 11.55
C TYR A 286 12.58 -16.79 10.79
N ASP A 287 12.71 -15.79 9.92
CA ASP A 287 13.97 -15.59 9.21
C ASP A 287 14.86 -14.67 10.03
N SER A 288 15.97 -15.25 10.51
CA SER A 288 17.07 -14.51 11.12
C SER A 288 17.57 -13.33 10.26
N SER A 289 17.36 -13.35 8.95
CA SER A 289 17.72 -12.24 8.06
C SER A 289 16.79 -11.03 8.22
N VAL A 290 15.47 -11.24 8.27
CA VAL A 290 14.48 -10.19 8.53
C VAL A 290 14.72 -9.61 9.92
N GLU A 291 14.91 -10.48 10.92
CA GLU A 291 15.25 -10.06 12.29
C GLU A 291 16.51 -9.20 12.31
N SER A 292 17.57 -9.62 11.60
CA SER A 292 18.82 -8.87 11.52
C SER A 292 18.61 -7.49 10.92
N ASP A 293 17.81 -7.37 9.85
CA ASP A 293 17.55 -6.07 9.24
C ASP A 293 16.73 -5.16 10.15
N ILE A 294 15.73 -5.69 10.85
CA ILE A 294 14.96 -4.92 11.83
C ILE A 294 15.87 -4.45 12.97
N ILE A 295 16.75 -5.31 13.49
CA ILE A 295 17.74 -4.94 14.51
C ILE A 295 18.69 -3.87 13.95
N ASN A 296 19.11 -3.99 12.69
CA ASN A 296 19.98 -2.99 12.06
C ASN A 296 19.29 -1.62 11.93
N ILE A 297 17.99 -1.61 11.62
CA ILE A 297 17.19 -0.38 11.47
C ILE A 297 16.83 0.24 12.82
N THR A 298 16.39 -0.58 13.76
CA THR A 298 15.77 -0.12 15.03
C THR A 298 16.71 -0.16 16.23
N GLU A 299 17.87 -0.82 16.12
CA GLU A 299 18.79 -1.11 17.22
C GLU A 299 18.15 -1.95 18.35
N ARG A 300 17.01 -2.59 18.09
CA ARG A 300 16.22 -3.36 19.05
C ARG A 300 15.80 -4.71 18.47
N SER A 301 15.72 -5.72 19.32
CA SER A 301 15.15 -7.02 18.95
C SER A 301 13.62 -6.90 18.94
N PRO A 302 12.93 -7.31 17.86
CA PRO A 302 11.49 -7.22 17.77
C PRO A 302 10.78 -8.31 18.58
N TYR A 303 9.59 -7.99 19.08
CA TYR A 303 8.60 -8.96 19.53
C TYR A 303 7.88 -9.53 18.32
N PHE A 304 8.07 -10.83 18.08
CA PHE A 304 7.47 -11.51 16.95
C PHE A 304 6.08 -12.02 17.28
N PHE A 305 5.13 -11.69 16.43
CA PHE A 305 3.80 -12.26 16.46
C PHE A 305 3.71 -13.29 15.33
N PRO A 306 3.77 -14.62 15.63
CA PRO A 306 3.60 -15.65 14.62
C PRO A 306 2.19 -15.56 14.04
N VAL A 307 2.11 -15.77 12.75
CA VAL A 307 0.96 -15.36 11.96
C VAL A 307 0.74 -16.39 10.87
N ASP A 308 -0.51 -16.84 10.78
CA ASP A 308 -0.95 -17.79 9.78
C ASP A 308 -0.86 -17.15 8.38
N SER A 309 -0.88 -17.97 7.34
CA SER A 309 -0.76 -17.50 5.95
C SER A 309 -1.89 -16.57 5.52
N GLU A 310 -2.98 -16.46 6.27
CA GLU A 310 -4.21 -15.77 5.86
C GLU A 310 -4.83 -15.09 7.08
N LEU A 311 -4.69 -13.76 7.18
CA LEU A 311 -5.20 -12.99 8.31
C LEU A 311 -6.29 -12.00 7.90
N THR A 312 -7.12 -11.67 8.90
CA THR A 312 -8.07 -10.55 8.85
C THR A 312 -7.84 -9.58 10.01
N ALA A 313 -7.32 -10.07 11.14
CA ALA A 313 -6.91 -9.26 12.27
C ALA A 313 -5.77 -9.93 13.06
N VAL A 314 -5.00 -9.13 13.80
CA VAL A 314 -3.99 -9.55 14.76
C VAL A 314 -4.02 -8.63 15.98
N GLU A 315 -4.00 -9.22 17.17
CA GLU A 315 -3.93 -8.50 18.45
C GLU A 315 -2.49 -8.51 18.98
N ILE A 316 -1.96 -7.33 19.28
CA ILE A 316 -0.61 -7.15 19.84
C ILE A 316 -0.74 -6.96 21.36
N GLN A 317 -0.35 -7.98 22.12
CA GLN A 317 -0.33 -7.97 23.58
C GLN A 317 1.09 -7.74 24.11
N PHE A 318 1.21 -6.87 25.10
CA PHE A 318 2.47 -6.30 25.60
C PHE A 318 2.72 -6.62 27.08
#